data_AF-A0A7R9A1J5-F1
#
_entry.id   AF-A0A7R9A1J5-F1
#
_cell.length_a   1.000
_cell.length_b   1.000
_cell.length_c   1.000
_cell.angle_alpha   90.00
_cell.angle_beta   90.00
_cell.angle_gamma   90.00
#
_symmetry.space_group_name_H-M   'P 1'
#
loop_
_entity.id
_entity.type
_entity.pdbx_description
1 polymer ?
#
loop_
_entity_poly.entity_id
_entity_poly.type
_entity_poly.pdbx_seq_one_letter_code
_entity_poly.pdbx_strand_id
1 'polypeptide(L)'
;MPDIRVGEHIDNNCNSDVALSKQKVYANRCQVKGCKGREVIPIHCPDCNLNFCLRHRHGSDHDCRGVTSVSHSQIRSSLPLKEGGRGSDKPSQEEEDLMLARAIAASEQEYISQNRDQTNTRSQRTPMRNPCNVS
;
A
#
# COMPACT_ATOMS: atom_id res chain seq x y z
N MET A 1 3.63 4.36 -27.48
CA MET A 1 3.72 4.45 -26.02
C MET A 1 3.77 3.04 -25.44
N PRO A 2 4.78 2.71 -24.64
CA PRO A 2 4.93 1.36 -24.07
C PRO A 2 3.77 0.99 -23.12
N ASP A 3 3.14 1.98 -22.52
CA ASP A 3 2.01 1.83 -21.58
C ASP A 3 0.81 1.09 -22.19
N ILE A 4 0.41 1.45 -23.43
CA ILE A 4 -0.72 0.82 -24.13
C ILE A 4 -0.44 -0.66 -24.44
N ARG A 5 0.78 -0.97 -24.89
CA ARG A 5 1.19 -2.33 -25.25
C ARG A 5 1.30 -3.23 -24.00
N VAL A 6 1.76 -2.67 -22.88
CA VAL A 6 1.85 -3.40 -21.60
C VAL A 6 0.45 -3.57 -21.00
N GLY A 7 -0.41 -2.57 -21.09
CA GLY A 7 -1.81 -2.65 -20.65
C GLY A 7 -2.55 -3.79 -21.36
N GLU A 8 -2.56 -3.78 -22.69
CA GLU A 8 -3.21 -4.84 -23.48
C GLU A 8 -2.64 -6.24 -23.20
N HIS A 9 -1.34 -6.33 -22.89
CA HIS A 9 -0.71 -7.58 -22.50
C HIS A 9 -1.21 -8.12 -21.15
N ILE A 10 -1.40 -7.24 -20.16
CA ILE A 10 -1.93 -7.59 -18.84
C ILE A 10 -3.39 -8.02 -18.96
N ASP A 11 -4.19 -7.27 -19.72
CA ASP A 11 -5.62 -7.53 -19.93
C ASP A 11 -5.89 -8.86 -20.66
N ASN A 12 -4.98 -9.27 -21.57
CA ASN A 12 -5.06 -10.54 -22.29
C ASN A 12 -4.39 -11.72 -21.55
N ASN A 13 -4.26 -11.62 -20.23
CA ASN A 13 -3.84 -12.71 -19.35
C ASN A 13 -2.45 -13.32 -19.63
N CYS A 14 -1.54 -12.59 -20.29
CA CYS A 14 -0.16 -12.96 -20.63
C CYS A 14 0.04 -14.48 -20.93
N ASN A 15 -0.20 -14.90 -22.17
CA ASN A 15 -0.04 -16.30 -22.60
C ASN A 15 1.40 -16.71 -22.95
N SER A 16 2.41 -16.00 -22.43
CA SER A 16 3.81 -16.35 -22.68
C SER A 16 4.21 -17.62 -21.94
N ASP A 17 5.16 -18.40 -22.47
CA ASP A 17 5.64 -19.65 -21.84
C ASP A 17 6.15 -19.44 -20.39
N VAL A 18 6.77 -18.28 -20.13
CA VAL A 18 7.19 -17.83 -18.80
C VAL A 18 6.01 -17.57 -17.87
N ALA A 19 4.88 -17.08 -18.39
CA ALA A 19 3.68 -16.83 -17.61
C ALA A 19 2.90 -18.12 -17.35
N LEU A 20 2.77 -19.00 -18.34
CA LEU A 20 2.10 -20.30 -18.20
C LEU A 20 2.83 -21.22 -17.20
N SER A 21 4.17 -21.22 -17.21
CA SER A 21 4.96 -21.99 -16.24
C SER A 21 4.81 -21.49 -14.79
N LYS A 22 4.38 -20.24 -14.59
CA LYS A 22 4.17 -19.60 -13.27
C LYS A 22 2.72 -19.64 -12.78
N GLN A 23 1.79 -20.13 -13.60
CA GLN A 23 0.34 -20.08 -13.38
C GLN A 23 -0.25 -21.19 -12.50
N LYS A 24 0.56 -21.96 -11.76
CA LYS A 24 0.03 -22.86 -10.70
C LYS A 24 -0.44 -22.05 -9.47
N VAL A 25 -1.37 -21.13 -9.71
CA VAL A 25 -1.91 -20.19 -8.73
C VAL A 25 -2.60 -20.91 -7.59
N TYR A 26 -3.17 -22.11 -7.79
CA TYR A 26 -3.83 -22.89 -6.72
C TYR A 26 -3.21 -24.27 -6.53
N ALA A 27 -1.91 -24.30 -6.22
CA ALA A 27 -1.18 -25.55 -6.00
C ALA A 27 -1.36 -26.12 -4.58
N ASN A 28 -1.58 -25.27 -3.58
CA ASN A 28 -1.40 -25.65 -2.18
C ASN A 28 -2.69 -26.23 -1.60
N ARG A 29 -2.78 -27.56 -1.50
CA ARG A 29 -3.95 -28.28 -0.97
C ARG A 29 -3.92 -28.37 0.55
N CYS A 30 -5.07 -28.18 1.18
CA CYS A 30 -5.24 -28.40 2.61
C CYS A 30 -5.18 -29.90 2.97
N GLN A 31 -4.43 -30.24 4.02
CA GLN A 31 -4.23 -31.63 4.47
C GLN A 31 -5.35 -32.14 5.41
N VAL A 32 -6.22 -31.26 5.92
CA VAL A 32 -7.40 -31.64 6.74
C VAL A 32 -8.35 -32.55 5.96
N LYS A 33 -8.76 -33.66 6.58
CA LYS A 33 -9.70 -34.61 5.99
C LYS A 33 -11.05 -33.93 5.71
N GLY A 34 -11.53 -34.03 4.47
CA GLY A 34 -12.77 -33.39 4.03
C GLY A 34 -12.65 -31.93 3.60
N CYS A 35 -11.48 -31.30 3.73
CA CYS A 35 -11.26 -29.96 3.21
C CYS A 35 -10.88 -29.98 1.72
N LYS A 36 -11.58 -29.19 0.90
CA LYS A 36 -11.27 -28.97 -0.52
C LYS A 36 -10.55 -27.64 -0.80
N GLY A 37 -10.08 -26.97 0.26
CA GLY A 37 -9.40 -25.68 0.19
C GLY A 37 -8.09 -25.77 -0.58
N ARG A 38 -7.89 -24.83 -1.51
CA ARG A 38 -6.62 -24.61 -2.22
C ARG A 38 -6.24 -23.15 -2.08
N GLU A 39 -5.03 -22.91 -1.60
CA GLU A 39 -4.52 -21.56 -1.38
C GLU A 39 -3.49 -21.18 -2.42
N VAL A 40 -3.38 -19.86 -2.65
CA VAL A 40 -2.39 -19.29 -3.56
C VAL A 40 -0.98 -19.26 -2.98
N ILE A 41 -0.90 -19.18 -1.66
CA ILE A 41 0.33 -19.27 -0.89
C ILE A 41 0.37 -20.57 -0.09
N PRO A 42 1.54 -21.16 0.12
CA PRO A 42 1.68 -22.27 1.06
C PRO A 42 1.51 -21.75 2.50
N ILE A 43 0.70 -22.44 3.29
CA ILE A 43 0.47 -22.13 4.72
C ILE A 43 0.87 -23.35 5.52
N HIS A 44 2.10 -23.34 6.02
CA HIS A 44 2.63 -24.41 6.86
C HIS A 44 2.27 -24.15 8.33
N CYS A 45 1.76 -25.19 9.01
CA CYS A 45 1.63 -25.17 10.45
C CYS A 45 3.03 -25.19 11.11
N PRO A 46 3.34 -24.34 12.10
CA PRO A 46 4.65 -24.32 12.73
C PRO A 46 4.98 -25.61 13.48
N ASP A 47 3.97 -26.32 14.01
CA ASP A 47 4.17 -27.49 14.86
C ASP A 47 4.28 -28.80 14.08
N CYS A 48 3.51 -28.96 13.00
CA CYS A 48 3.49 -30.20 12.20
C CYS A 48 4.02 -30.03 10.76
N ASN A 49 4.33 -28.81 10.35
CA ASN A 49 4.87 -28.44 9.02
C ASN A 49 4.01 -28.90 7.81
N LEU A 50 2.77 -29.29 8.05
CA LEU A 50 1.81 -29.65 7.01
C LEU A 50 1.12 -28.40 6.44
N ASN A 51 0.70 -28.49 5.17
CA ASN A 51 0.04 -27.39 4.47
C ASN A 51 -1.49 -27.39 4.70
N PHE A 52 -2.02 -26.22 5.05
CA PHE A 52 -3.43 -26.02 5.34
C PHE A 52 -4.02 -24.82 4.59
N CYS A 53 -5.34 -24.67 4.60
CA CYS A 53 -6.00 -23.46 4.11
C CYS A 53 -6.11 -22.40 5.20
N LEU A 54 -6.49 -21.16 4.86
CA LEU A 54 -6.66 -20.08 5.84
C LEU A 54 -7.66 -20.43 6.95
N ARG A 55 -8.66 -21.27 6.64
CA ARG A 55 -9.64 -21.79 7.60
C ARG A 55 -9.09 -22.85 8.56
N HIS A 56 -8.02 -23.54 8.19
CA HIS A 56 -7.43 -24.63 8.98
C HIS A 56 -5.98 -24.34 9.41
N ARG A 57 -5.58 -23.07 9.42
CA ARG A 57 -4.21 -22.64 9.75
C ARG A 57 -3.86 -22.91 11.21
N HIS A 58 -4.79 -22.72 12.14
CA HIS A 58 -4.52 -22.90 13.56
C HIS A 58 -4.55 -24.36 13.97
N GLY A 59 -3.79 -24.70 15.01
CA GLY A 59 -3.73 -26.06 15.58
C GLY A 59 -5.06 -26.59 16.14
N SER A 60 -6.05 -25.72 16.40
CA SER A 60 -7.41 -26.14 16.81
C SER A 60 -8.30 -26.53 15.64
N ASP A 61 -7.99 -26.07 14.43
CA ASP A 61 -8.79 -26.28 13.22
C ASP A 61 -8.32 -27.51 12.41
N HIS A 62 -7.28 -28.20 12.88
CA HIS A 62 -6.80 -29.46 12.34
C HIS A 62 -6.29 -30.36 13.45
N ASP A 63 -6.25 -31.68 13.22
CA ASP A 63 -5.60 -32.63 14.12
C ASP A 63 -4.07 -32.42 14.12
N CYS A 64 -3.60 -31.36 14.76
CA CYS A 64 -2.21 -30.99 14.84
C CYS A 64 -1.44 -32.05 15.64
N ARG A 65 -0.55 -32.79 14.96
CA ARG A 65 0.31 -33.83 15.57
C ARG A 65 1.67 -33.30 16.03
N GLY A 66 1.83 -31.98 16.09
CA GLY A 66 3.10 -31.37 16.46
C GLY A 66 3.53 -31.75 17.88
N VAL A 67 4.84 -31.91 18.08
CA VAL A 67 5.43 -32.07 19.41
C VAL A 67 5.05 -30.84 20.21
N THR A 68 4.44 -31.04 21.38
CA THR A 68 4.02 -29.99 22.30
C THR A 68 5.22 -29.20 22.81
N SER A 69 5.77 -28.28 22.01
CA SER A 69 6.62 -27.22 22.54
C SER A 69 5.69 -26.19 23.16
N VAL A 70 5.50 -26.33 24.48
CA VAL A 70 5.02 -25.31 25.44
C VAL A 70 4.19 -24.20 24.80
N SER A 71 2.87 -24.34 24.96
CA SER A 71 1.87 -23.32 24.68
C SER A 71 2.27 -21.96 25.22
N HIS A 72 2.83 -21.10 24.38
CA HIS A 72 2.98 -19.67 24.62
C HIS A 72 1.63 -18.97 24.43
N SER A 73 0.59 -19.49 25.08
CA SER A 73 -0.71 -18.84 25.24
C SER A 73 -0.72 -18.23 26.63
N GLN A 74 -0.12 -17.06 26.77
CA GLN A 74 -0.36 -16.06 27.82
C GLN A 74 0.72 -14.97 27.77
N ILE A 75 0.46 -13.87 27.05
CA ILE A 75 0.65 -12.54 27.64
C ILE A 75 -0.57 -11.73 27.24
N ARG A 76 -1.56 -11.71 28.13
CA ARG A 76 -2.63 -10.71 28.13
C ARG A 76 -2.24 -9.71 29.21
N SER A 77 -1.85 -8.50 28.82
CA SER A 77 -2.02 -7.30 29.64
C SER A 77 -1.72 -6.08 28.79
N SER A 78 -2.75 -5.27 28.61
CA SER A 78 -2.66 -3.84 28.39
C SER A 78 -1.61 -3.23 29.34
N LEU A 79 -0.52 -2.69 28.78
CA LEU A 79 0.33 -1.73 29.47
C LEU A 79 0.15 -0.35 28.80
N PRO A 80 -0.47 0.62 29.46
CA PRO A 80 0.02 1.98 29.43
C PRO A 80 1.20 2.09 30.43
N LEU A 81 2.23 2.87 30.08
CA LEU A 81 3.30 3.49 30.91
C LEU A 81 4.58 3.56 30.05
N LYS A 82 4.81 4.64 29.30
CA LYS A 82 5.40 5.94 29.69
C LYS A 82 6.94 5.89 29.79
N GLU A 83 7.55 6.59 28.83
CA GLU A 83 8.82 7.35 28.84
C GLU A 83 10.15 6.73 29.32
N GLY A 84 11.20 7.04 28.54
CA GLY A 84 12.63 6.89 28.84
C GLY A 84 13.27 5.79 27.98
N GLY A 85 14.10 6.04 26.97
CA GLY A 85 15.08 7.11 26.78
C GLY A 85 16.44 6.45 26.52
N ARG A 86 16.84 6.33 25.25
CA ARG A 86 18.24 6.17 24.82
C ARG A 86 18.38 6.82 23.46
N GLY A 87 19.29 7.79 23.40
CA GLY A 87 19.36 8.84 22.39
C GLY A 87 19.43 8.37 20.94
N SER A 88 18.52 8.94 20.16
CA SER A 88 18.77 9.50 18.85
C SER A 88 17.75 10.64 18.75
N ASP A 89 18.20 11.89 18.74
CA ASP A 89 17.35 13.08 18.60
C ASP A 89 16.62 13.01 17.24
N LYS A 90 15.52 12.27 17.22
CA LYS A 90 14.58 12.25 16.11
C LYS A 90 13.43 13.16 16.55
N PRO A 91 13.08 14.17 15.75
CA PRO A 91 11.88 14.95 16.00
C PRO A 91 10.70 13.99 16.16
N SER A 92 9.77 14.31 17.05
CA SER A 92 8.58 13.48 17.23
C SER A 92 7.84 13.39 15.89
N GLN A 93 7.14 12.27 15.66
CA GLN A 93 6.37 12.07 14.44
C GLN A 93 5.41 13.25 14.16
N GLU A 94 4.89 13.89 15.20
CA GLU A 94 4.04 15.08 15.13
C GLU A 94 4.80 16.33 14.62
N GLU A 95 6.07 16.50 14.98
CA GLU A 95 6.88 17.63 14.54
C GLU A 95 7.29 17.51 13.07
N GLU A 96 7.61 16.30 12.61
CA GLU A 96 7.85 16.00 11.19
C GLU A 96 6.60 16.27 10.34
N ASP A 97 5.44 15.79 10.79
CA ASP A 97 4.15 16.01 10.13
C ASP A 97 3.79 17.50 10.07
N LEU A 98 4.05 18.25 11.16
CA LEU A 98 3.82 19.70 11.19
C LEU A 98 4.74 20.46 10.22
N MET A 99 6.01 20.04 10.11
CA MET A 99 6.96 20.63 9.18
C MET A 99 6.53 20.39 7.72
N LEU A 100 6.06 19.18 7.41
CA LEU A 100 5.54 18.83 6.09
C LEU A 100 4.28 19.64 5.76
N ALA A 101 3.34 19.75 6.70
CA ALA A 101 2.11 20.53 6.52
C ALA A 101 2.40 22.01 6.21
N ARG A 102 3.38 22.62 6.90
CA ARG A 102 3.81 24.00 6.63
C ARG A 102 4.44 24.16 5.25
N ALA A 103 5.26 23.20 4.82
CA ALA A 103 5.92 23.25 3.50
C ALA A 103 4.90 23.14 2.34
N ILE A 104 3.90 22.27 2.47
CA ILE A 104 2.80 22.15 1.50
C ILE A 104 1.99 23.46 1.47
N ALA A 105 1.60 23.99 2.64
CA ALA A 105 0.83 25.23 2.73
C ALA A 105 1.58 26.46 2.15
N ALA A 106 2.89 26.57 2.36
CA ALA A 106 3.70 27.62 1.77
C ALA A 106 3.72 27.53 0.24
N SER A 107 3.94 26.32 -0.28
CA SER A 107 3.96 26.06 -1.74
C SER A 107 2.60 26.36 -2.38
N GLU A 108 1.50 26.02 -1.69
CA GLU A 108 0.13 26.31 -2.14
C GLU A 108 -0.13 27.82 -2.21
N GLN A 109 0.29 28.58 -1.20
CA GLN A 109 0.12 30.04 -1.17
C GLN A 109 0.94 30.74 -2.25
N GLU A 110 2.16 30.26 -2.52
CA GLU A 110 3.00 30.78 -3.62
C GLU A 110 2.37 30.48 -4.98
N TYR A 111 1.86 29.26 -5.20
CA TYR A 111 1.16 28.92 -6.43
C TYR A 111 -0.07 29.81 -6.65
N ILE A 112 -0.87 30.04 -5.61
CA ILE A 112 -2.04 30.92 -5.67
C ILE A 112 -1.62 32.37 -5.98
N SER A 113 -0.55 32.85 -5.35
CA SER A 113 -0.04 34.21 -5.57
C SER A 113 0.47 34.40 -7.00
N GLN A 114 1.27 33.46 -7.51
CA GLN A 114 1.77 33.49 -8.89
C GLN A 114 0.64 33.46 -9.91
N ASN A 115 -0.38 32.62 -9.69
CA ASN A 115 -1.54 32.56 -10.58
C ASN A 115 -2.37 33.86 -10.52
N ARG A 116 -2.49 34.47 -9.34
CA ARG A 116 -3.16 35.77 -9.16
C ARG A 116 -2.40 36.90 -9.85
N ASP A 117 -1.08 36.93 -9.80
CA ASP A 117 -0.26 37.88 -10.56
C ASP A 117 -0.29 37.62 -12.07
N GLN A 118 -0.39 36.35 -12.49
CA GLN A 118 -0.53 35.99 -13.90
C GLN A 118 -1.90 36.41 -14.48
N THR A 119 -2.98 36.31 -13.70
CA THR A 119 -4.30 36.82 -14.10
C THR A 119 -4.35 38.35 -14.10
N ASN A 120 -3.69 39.02 -13.15
CA ASN A 120 -3.63 40.48 -13.08
C ASN A 120 -2.78 41.09 -14.21
N THR A 121 -1.61 40.51 -14.50
CA THR A 121 -0.76 40.92 -15.64
C THR A 121 -1.41 40.62 -17.00
N ARG A 122 -2.28 39.60 -17.09
CA ARG A 122 -3.12 39.35 -18.27
C ARG A 122 -4.27 40.35 -18.41
N SER A 123 -4.75 40.93 -17.32
CA SER A 123 -5.83 41.94 -17.32
C SER A 123 -5.31 43.36 -17.65
N GLN A 124 -4.05 43.68 -17.31
CA GLN A 124 -3.45 45.00 -17.58
C GLN A 124 -2.89 45.20 -19.00
N ARG A 125 -2.86 44.18 -19.86
CA ARG A 125 -2.60 44.36 -21.29
C ARG A 125 -3.91 44.62 -22.04
N THR A 126 -4.49 45.79 -21.84
CA THR A 126 -5.48 46.32 -22.79
C THR A 126 -4.74 46.69 -24.08
N PRO A 127 -5.17 46.21 -25.27
CA PRO A 127 -4.63 46.74 -26.50
C PRO A 127 -5.09 48.21 -26.61
N MET A 128 -4.12 49.10 -26.81
CA MET A 128 -4.38 50.50 -27.17
C MET A 128 -5.31 50.53 -28.39
N ARG A 129 -6.59 50.82 -28.20
CA ARG A 129 -7.53 51.02 -29.32
C ARG A 129 -7.25 52.39 -29.94
N ASN A 130 -6.81 52.37 -31.20
CA ASN A 130 -6.77 53.53 -32.09
C ASN A 130 -8.14 54.22 -32.13
N PRO A 131 -8.21 55.55 -31.99
CA PRO A 131 -9.43 56.28 -32.27
C PRO A 131 -9.51 56.61 -33.76
N CYS A 132 -10.75 56.52 -34.28
CA CYS A 132 -11.26 57.17 -35.48
C CYS A 132 -10.91 56.55 -36.85
N ASN A 133 -11.93 56.00 -37.53
CA ASN A 133 -12.43 56.61 -38.77
C ASN A 133 -13.87 56.13 -39.07
N VAL A 134 -14.81 57.08 -39.17
CA VAL A 134 -16.04 56.91 -39.93
C VAL A 134 -16.15 58.12 -40.86
N SER A 135 -16.03 57.87 -42.15
CA SER A 135 -16.43 58.73 -43.27
C SER A 135 -16.60 57.85 -44.50
#